data_AF-A0AAW5LRP9-F1
#
_entry.id   AF-A0AAW5LRP9-F1
#
_cell.length_a   1.000
_cell.length_b   1.000
_cell.length_c   1.000
_cell.angle_alpha   90.00
_cell.angle_beta   90.00
_cell.angle_gamma   90.00
#
_symmetry.space_group_name_H-M   'P 1'
#
loop_
_entity.id
_entity.type
_entity.pdbx_description
1 polymer ?
#
loop_
_entity_poly.entity_id
_entity_poly.type
_entity_poly.pdbx_seq_one_letter_code
_entity_poly.pdbx_strand_id
1 'polypeptide(L)'
;MTAISWILIILMFVIAFIGLVKPIIPSVLFIWIGYFIYHFAIDSSKLSWIFWVVMIVFTIFMILSDIIMNSYFVKKFGGSKLGETMAAVGVIIGCFVFPPFGIIIVPFVLVFVTEIIQKGDIAAATNASVGSLLGFLTSSIAKALIMVVMIIWFLIDIII
;
A
#
# COMPACT_ATOMS: atom_id res chain seq x y z
N MET A 1 3.16 -22.99 -23.75
CA MET A 1 3.40 -22.73 -22.31
C MET A 1 3.62 -21.26 -22.01
N THR A 2 4.37 -20.52 -22.85
CA THR A 2 4.61 -19.07 -22.70
C THR A 2 3.35 -18.20 -22.67
N ALA A 3 2.35 -18.47 -23.54
CA ALA A 3 1.11 -17.70 -23.57
C ALA A 3 0.31 -17.76 -22.25
N ILE A 4 0.29 -18.92 -21.59
CA ILE A 4 -0.39 -19.11 -20.31
C ILE A 4 0.33 -18.31 -19.22
N SER A 5 1.67 -18.34 -19.20
CA SER A 5 2.47 -17.54 -18.26
C SER A 5 2.21 -16.04 -18.41
N TRP A 6 2.10 -15.54 -19.65
CA TRP A 6 1.76 -14.13 -19.91
C TRP A 6 0.37 -13.75 -19.39
N ILE A 7 -0.63 -14.60 -19.63
CA ILE A 7 -1.99 -14.38 -19.10
C ILE A 7 -1.95 -14.33 -17.57
N LEU A 8 -1.18 -15.21 -16.93
CA LEU A 8 -1.05 -15.23 -15.48
C LEU A 8 -0.35 -13.96 -14.96
N ILE A 9 0.72 -13.48 -15.61
CA ILE A 9 1.40 -12.23 -15.24
C ILE A 9 0.44 -11.04 -15.33
N ILE A 10 -0.31 -10.92 -16.43
CA ILE A 10 -1.30 -9.84 -16.60
C ILE A 10 -2.36 -9.94 -15.50
N LEU A 11 -2.86 -11.15 -15.23
CA LEU A 11 -3.83 -11.38 -14.16
C LEU A 11 -3.27 -10.95 -12.79
N MET A 12 -2.02 -11.28 -12.49
CA MET A 12 -1.38 -10.85 -11.24
C MET A 12 -1.29 -9.33 -11.14
N PHE A 13 -0.91 -8.63 -12.22
CA PHE A 13 -0.86 -7.16 -12.21
C PHE A 13 -2.25 -6.53 -12.05
N VAL A 14 -3.27 -7.08 -12.71
CA VAL A 14 -4.67 -6.64 -12.52
C VAL A 14 -5.11 -6.85 -11.07
N ILE A 15 -4.84 -8.03 -10.49
CA ILE A 15 -5.14 -8.31 -9.09
C ILE A 15 -4.38 -7.36 -8.15
N ALA A 16 -3.15 -6.97 -8.47
CA ALA A 16 -2.40 -5.99 -7.69
C ALA A 16 -3.15 -4.65 -7.62
N PHE A 17 -3.64 -4.12 -8.74
CA PHE A 17 -4.42 -2.88 -8.75
C PHE A 17 -5.77 -3.03 -8.04
N ILE A 18 -6.42 -4.19 -8.15
CA ILE A 18 -7.63 -4.48 -7.36
C ILE A 18 -7.30 -4.49 -5.86
N GLY A 19 -6.16 -5.10 -5.48
CA GLY A 19 -5.67 -5.17 -4.12
C GLY A 19 -5.30 -3.80 -3.52
N LEU A 20 -5.01 -2.81 -4.37
CA LEU A 20 -4.83 -1.43 -3.94
C LEU A 20 -6.15 -0.81 -3.46
N VAL A 21 -7.26 -1.10 -4.16
CA VAL A 21 -8.61 -0.58 -3.83
C VAL A 21 -9.27 -1.40 -2.73
N LYS A 22 -9.08 -2.72 -2.77
CA LYS A 22 -9.55 -3.68 -1.76
C LYS A 22 -8.34 -4.22 -1.03
N PRO A 23 -7.89 -3.57 0.06
CA PRO A 23 -6.64 -3.91 0.69
C PRO A 23 -6.81 -5.14 1.59
N ILE A 24 -7.13 -6.28 0.96
CA ILE A 24 -7.21 -7.61 1.57
C ILE A 24 -5.81 -8.20 1.72
N ILE A 25 -4.94 -7.87 0.76
CA ILE A 25 -3.60 -8.45 0.60
C ILE A 25 -2.67 -7.31 0.16
N PRO A 26 -1.40 -7.28 0.61
CA PRO A 26 -0.45 -6.28 0.13
C PRO A 26 -0.33 -6.35 -1.40
N SER A 27 -0.82 -5.31 -2.09
CA SER A 27 -0.92 -5.26 -3.56
C SER A 27 0.41 -5.56 -4.26
N VAL A 28 1.50 -5.07 -3.67
CA VAL A 28 2.86 -5.25 -4.18
C VAL A 28 3.26 -6.73 -4.33
N LEU A 29 2.72 -7.64 -3.50
CA LEU A 29 3.03 -9.07 -3.58
C LEU A 29 2.62 -9.66 -4.93
N PHE A 30 1.49 -9.24 -5.48
CA PHE A 30 1.04 -9.75 -6.78
C PHE A 30 1.92 -9.26 -7.93
N ILE A 31 2.45 -8.03 -7.83
CA ILE A 31 3.44 -7.55 -8.80
C ILE A 31 4.70 -8.43 -8.74
N TRP A 32 5.20 -8.73 -7.55
CA TRP A 32 6.34 -9.63 -7.37
C TRP A 32 6.09 -11.04 -7.91
N ILE A 33 4.89 -11.60 -7.68
CA ILE A 33 4.52 -12.90 -8.25
C ILE A 33 4.57 -12.85 -9.77
N GLY A 34 4.10 -11.77 -10.41
CA GLY A 34 4.23 -11.57 -11.85
C GLY A 34 5.70 -11.59 -12.33
N TYR A 35 6.60 -10.92 -11.60
CA TYR A 35 8.04 -10.92 -11.92
C TYR A 35 8.67 -12.30 -11.77
N PHE A 36 8.33 -13.04 -10.71
CA PHE A 36 8.82 -14.39 -10.53
C PHE A 36 8.28 -15.37 -11.58
N ILE A 37 7.00 -15.26 -11.96
CA ILE A 37 6.46 -16.05 -13.06
C ILE A 37 7.27 -15.79 -14.34
N TYR A 38 7.55 -14.53 -14.66
CA TYR A 38 8.37 -14.21 -15.82
C TYR A 38 9.78 -14.83 -15.71
N HIS A 39 10.47 -14.60 -14.60
CA HIS A 39 11.85 -15.06 -14.39
C HIS A 39 11.98 -16.59 -14.47
N PHE A 40 11.06 -17.34 -13.86
CA PHE A 40 11.16 -18.79 -13.77
C PHE A 40 10.46 -19.54 -14.91
N ALA A 41 9.42 -18.96 -15.52
CA ALA A 41 8.59 -19.66 -16.52
C ALA A 41 8.71 -19.13 -17.95
N ILE A 42 9.38 -17.97 -18.16
CA ILE A 42 9.55 -17.37 -19.49
C ILE A 42 11.04 -17.19 -19.80
N ASP A 43 11.72 -16.29 -19.09
CA ASP A 43 13.13 -15.98 -19.35
C ASP A 43 13.81 -15.43 -18.09
N SER A 44 14.80 -16.17 -17.58
CA SER A 44 15.55 -15.78 -16.39
C SER A 44 16.66 -14.76 -16.67
N SER A 45 17.03 -14.56 -17.94
CA SER A 45 18.19 -13.75 -18.35
C SER A 45 17.87 -12.28 -18.58
N LYS A 46 16.59 -11.96 -18.83
CA LYS A 46 16.14 -10.60 -19.16
C LYS A 46 16.07 -9.66 -17.97
N LEU A 47 15.62 -10.13 -16.80
CA LEU A 47 15.50 -9.30 -15.60
C LEU A 47 16.87 -9.10 -14.94
N SER A 48 17.40 -7.88 -15.06
CA SER A 48 18.73 -7.52 -14.55
C SER A 48 18.80 -7.49 -13.02
N TRP A 49 20.00 -7.56 -12.44
CA TRP A 49 20.16 -7.38 -10.99
C TRP A 49 19.70 -5.98 -10.52
N ILE A 50 19.83 -4.98 -11.39
CA ILE A 50 19.38 -3.59 -11.14
C ILE A 50 17.86 -3.56 -11.01
N PHE A 51 17.14 -4.29 -11.88
CA PHE A 51 15.69 -4.42 -11.80
C PHE A 51 15.25 -4.87 -10.40
N TRP A 52 15.84 -5.94 -9.87
CA TRP A 52 15.49 -6.47 -8.55
C TRP A 52 15.74 -5.46 -7.42
N VAL A 53 16.87 -4.77 -7.44
CA VAL A 53 17.19 -3.73 -6.44
C VAL A 53 16.18 -2.58 -6.50
N VAL A 54 15.85 -2.10 -7.70
CA VAL A 54 14.88 -1.02 -7.90
C VAL A 54 13.49 -1.44 -7.42
N MET A 55 13.06 -2.68 -7.70
CA MET A 55 11.75 -3.18 -7.23
C MET A 55 11.68 -3.28 -5.70
N ILE A 56 12.77 -3.67 -5.02
CA ILE A 56 12.83 -3.66 -3.55
C ILE A 56 12.70 -2.24 -3.02
N VAL A 57 13.42 -1.28 -3.62
CA VAL A 57 13.36 0.14 -3.21
C VAL A 57 11.95 0.70 -3.39
N PHE A 58 11.29 0.44 -4.52
CA PHE A 58 9.89 0.86 -4.72
C PHE A 58 8.94 0.20 -3.72
N THR A 59 9.14 -1.07 -3.39
CA THR A 59 8.34 -1.77 -2.38
C THR A 59 8.47 -1.10 -1.00
N ILE A 60 9.70 -0.71 -0.62
CA ILE A 60 9.95 0.04 0.62
C ILE A 60 9.23 1.40 0.57
N PHE A 61 9.32 2.13 -0.55
CA PHE A 61 8.61 3.41 -0.70
C PHE A 61 7.10 3.28 -0.59
N MET A 62 6.49 2.19 -1.08
CA MET A 62 5.06 1.95 -0.91
C MET A 62 4.68 1.81 0.57
N ILE A 63 5.43 1.03 1.34
CA ILE A 63 5.19 0.83 2.78
C ILE A 63 5.40 2.14 3.55
N LEU A 64 6.47 2.87 3.23
CA LEU A 64 6.75 4.17 3.84
C LEU A 64 5.65 5.19 3.51
N SER A 65 5.09 5.16 2.30
CA SER A 65 3.99 6.05 1.92
C SER A 65 2.79 5.89 2.85
N ASP A 66 2.42 4.66 3.20
CA ASP A 66 1.30 4.40 4.12
C ASP A 66 1.55 5.00 5.50
N ILE A 67 2.74 4.78 6.07
CA ILE A 67 3.10 5.26 7.40
C ILE A 67 3.20 6.79 7.43
N ILE A 68 3.92 7.37 6.47
CA ILE A 68 4.17 8.82 6.41
C ILE A 68 2.87 9.56 6.15
N MET A 69 2.04 9.13 5.19
CA MET A 69 0.80 9.82 4.87
C MET A 69 -0.22 9.73 6.02
N ASN A 70 -0.37 8.56 6.66
CA ASN A 70 -1.30 8.44 7.79
C ASN A 70 -0.88 9.33 8.98
N SER A 71 0.39 9.30 9.38
CA SER A 71 0.89 10.17 10.44
C SER A 71 0.75 11.66 10.07
N TYR A 72 1.16 12.03 8.85
CA TYR A 72 1.09 13.42 8.38
C TYR A 72 -0.34 13.97 8.36
N PHE A 73 -1.31 13.23 7.82
CA PHE A 73 -2.68 13.72 7.75
C PHE A 73 -3.36 13.73 9.11
N VAL A 74 -3.11 12.75 9.99
CA VAL A 74 -3.66 12.81 11.36
C VAL A 74 -3.15 14.04 12.10
N LYS A 75 -1.84 14.33 12.01
CA LYS A 75 -1.26 15.55 12.56
C LYS A 75 -1.87 16.82 11.96
N LYS A 76 -1.99 16.86 10.62
CA LYS A 76 -2.55 18.00 9.89
C LYS A 76 -4.00 18.29 10.26
N PHE A 77 -4.78 17.25 10.59
CA PHE A 77 -6.17 17.36 11.01
C PHE A 77 -6.31 17.52 12.55
N GLY A 78 -5.22 17.90 13.23
CA GLY A 78 -5.24 18.27 14.63
C GLY A 78 -5.12 17.10 15.60
N GLY A 79 -4.68 15.92 15.14
CA GLY A 79 -4.38 14.77 15.99
C GLY A 79 -3.17 14.99 16.89
N SER A 80 -3.11 14.23 17.99
CA SER A 80 -1.98 14.18 18.92
C SER A 80 -0.85 13.29 18.37
N LYS A 81 0.33 13.36 19.00
CA LYS A 81 1.46 12.48 18.67
C LYS A 81 1.13 10.98 18.89
N LEU A 82 0.30 10.68 19.89
CA LEU A 82 -0.21 9.32 20.10
C LEU A 82 -1.21 8.95 19.00
N GLY A 83 -2.10 9.85 18.58
CA GLY A 83 -3.00 9.65 17.45
C GLY A 83 -2.26 9.35 16.15
N GLU A 84 -1.18 10.09 15.85
CA GLU A 84 -0.31 9.81 14.70
C GLU A 84 0.26 8.38 14.74
N THR A 85 0.71 7.94 15.91
CA THR A 85 1.26 6.60 16.11
C THR A 85 0.19 5.52 15.98
N MET A 86 -1.00 5.76 16.55
CA MET A 86 -2.14 4.85 16.48
C MET A 86 -2.71 4.73 15.07
N ALA A 87 -2.58 5.76 14.25
CA ALA A 87 -2.91 5.69 12.82
C ALA A 87 -1.95 4.75 12.08
N ALA A 88 -0.64 4.92 12.27
CA ALA A 88 0.37 4.08 11.64
C ALA A 88 0.25 2.60 12.06
N VAL A 89 0.10 2.35 13.37
CA VAL A 89 -0.12 1.00 13.92
C VAL A 89 -1.47 0.44 13.45
N GLY A 90 -2.50 1.28 13.40
CA GLY A 90 -3.84 0.90 12.98
C GLY A 90 -3.92 0.44 11.53
N VAL A 91 -3.13 1.01 10.63
CA VAL A 91 -3.00 0.53 9.25
C VAL A 91 -2.44 -0.90 9.23
N ILE A 92 -1.38 -1.17 10.01
CA ILE A 92 -0.75 -2.49 10.08
C ILE A 92 -1.73 -3.53 10.66
N ILE A 93 -2.39 -3.20 11.78
CA ILE A 93 -3.38 -4.09 12.42
C ILE A 93 -4.60 -4.28 11.51
N GLY A 94 -5.05 -3.20 10.85
CA GLY A 94 -6.18 -3.20 9.94
C GLY A 94 -6.01 -4.17 8.77
N CYS A 95 -4.77 -4.47 8.35
CA CYS A 95 -4.51 -5.49 7.33
C CYS A 95 -5.00 -6.89 7.76
N PHE A 96 -5.04 -7.17 9.05
CA PHE A 96 -5.40 -8.49 9.59
C PHE A 96 -6.82 -8.52 10.20
N VAL A 97 -7.37 -7.37 10.57
CA VAL A 97 -8.66 -7.26 11.26
C VAL A 97 -9.73 -6.78 10.28
N PHE A 98 -10.67 -7.65 9.93
CA PHE A 98 -11.79 -7.38 9.01
C PHE A 98 -11.40 -6.91 7.58
N PRO A 99 -10.60 -7.67 6.81
CA PRO A 99 -10.29 -7.32 5.42
C PRO A 99 -11.54 -7.35 4.52
N PRO A 100 -11.68 -6.45 3.50
CA PRO A 100 -10.77 -5.37 3.09
C PRO A 100 -10.89 -4.08 3.91
N PHE A 101 -11.96 -3.90 4.68
CA PHE A 101 -12.30 -2.59 5.25
C PHE A 101 -11.47 -2.25 6.50
N GLY A 102 -10.81 -3.23 7.10
CA GLY A 102 -9.97 -3.12 8.28
C GLY A 102 -8.94 -2.00 8.22
N ILE A 103 -8.22 -1.86 7.10
CA ILE A 103 -7.19 -0.82 6.91
C ILE A 103 -7.76 0.60 6.95
N ILE A 104 -9.06 0.76 6.75
CA ILE A 104 -9.74 2.05 6.80
C ILE A 104 -10.39 2.22 8.17
N ILE A 105 -11.16 1.22 8.61
CA ILE A 105 -11.98 1.27 9.81
C ILE A 105 -11.10 1.24 11.08
N VAL A 106 -10.11 0.35 11.14
CA VAL A 106 -9.27 0.17 12.34
C VAL A 106 -8.46 1.41 12.67
N PRO A 107 -7.66 2.02 11.77
CA PRO A 107 -6.95 3.25 12.11
C PRO A 107 -7.92 4.40 12.41
N PHE A 108 -9.06 4.49 11.71
CA PHE A 108 -10.08 5.50 12.04
C PHE A 108 -10.57 5.37 13.49
N VAL A 109 -10.99 4.16 13.89
CA VAL A 109 -11.50 3.90 15.25
C VAL A 109 -10.40 4.06 16.29
N LEU A 110 -9.18 3.57 16.02
CA LEU A 110 -8.06 3.70 16.95
C LEU A 110 -7.70 5.17 17.17
N VAL A 111 -7.61 5.97 16.12
CA VAL A 111 -7.35 7.42 16.23
C VAL A 111 -8.50 8.09 16.98
N PHE A 112 -9.76 7.78 16.63
CA PHE A 112 -10.93 8.37 17.28
C PHE A 112 -10.92 8.14 18.79
N VAL A 113 -10.79 6.89 19.22
CA VAL A 113 -10.74 6.52 20.65
C VAL A 113 -9.55 7.19 21.34
N THR A 114 -8.38 7.19 20.69
CA THR A 114 -7.15 7.78 21.23
C THR A 114 -7.27 9.28 21.44
N GLU A 115 -7.92 10.00 20.53
CA GLU A 115 -8.11 11.45 20.62
C GLU A 115 -9.23 11.82 21.60
N ILE A 116 -10.30 11.04 21.69
CA ILE A 116 -11.32 11.20 22.74
C ILE A 116 -10.68 11.07 24.13
N ILE A 117 -9.85 10.05 24.35
CA ILE A 117 -9.19 9.83 25.65
C ILE A 117 -8.23 10.96 25.98
N GLN A 118 -7.50 11.49 24.99
CA GLN A 118 -6.49 12.53 25.23
C GLN A 118 -7.06 13.94 25.36
N LYS A 119 -8.10 14.28 24.60
CA LYS A 119 -8.61 15.66 24.49
C LYS A 119 -10.02 15.84 25.03
N GLY A 120 -10.80 14.76 25.15
CA GLY A 120 -12.19 14.82 25.57
C GLY A 120 -13.14 15.50 24.57
N ASP A 121 -12.66 15.87 23.38
CA ASP A 121 -13.43 16.59 22.36
C ASP A 121 -13.74 15.70 21.16
N ILE A 122 -15.03 15.45 20.95
CA ILE A 122 -15.57 14.66 19.84
C ILE A 122 -15.27 15.31 18.48
N ALA A 123 -15.31 16.64 18.39
CA ALA A 123 -15.02 17.33 17.13
C ALA A 123 -13.55 17.15 16.75
N ALA A 124 -12.63 17.37 17.70
CA ALA A 124 -11.21 17.13 17.49
C ALA A 124 -10.90 15.67 17.12
N ALA A 125 -11.50 14.71 17.82
CA ALA A 125 -11.30 13.28 17.53
C ALA A 125 -11.81 12.88 16.14
N THR A 126 -12.97 13.39 15.75
CA THR A 126 -13.54 13.14 14.41
C THR A 126 -12.62 13.70 13.32
N ASN A 127 -12.16 14.93 13.47
CA ASN A 127 -11.27 15.57 12.49
C ASN A 127 -9.96 14.78 12.33
N ALA A 128 -9.31 14.41 13.43
CA ALA A 128 -8.09 13.61 13.40
C ALA A 128 -8.31 12.24 12.73
N SER A 129 -9.45 11.59 12.98
CA SER A 129 -9.80 10.30 12.37
C SER A 129 -10.10 10.42 10.88
N VAL A 130 -10.74 11.51 10.43
CA VAL A 130 -10.86 11.83 9.01
C VAL A 130 -9.48 12.03 8.38
N GLY A 131 -8.53 12.58 9.14
CA GLY A 131 -7.11 12.63 8.78
C GLY A 131 -6.54 11.26 8.41
N SER A 132 -6.80 10.20 9.19
CA SER A 132 -6.29 8.86 8.84
C SER A 132 -6.92 8.31 7.56
N LEU A 133 -8.21 8.56 7.30
CA LEU A 133 -8.85 8.17 6.03
C LEU A 133 -8.18 8.85 4.84
N LEU A 134 -7.94 10.16 4.94
CA LEU A 134 -7.28 10.93 3.89
C LEU A 134 -5.82 10.53 3.71
N GLY A 135 -5.13 10.17 4.80
CA GLY A 135 -3.78 9.61 4.74
C GLY A 135 -3.73 8.29 3.98
N PHE A 136 -4.68 7.38 4.24
CA PHE A 136 -4.80 6.13 3.49
C PHE A 136 -5.16 6.35 2.00
N LEU A 137 -6.10 7.25 1.69
CA LEU A 137 -6.44 7.54 0.29
C LEU A 137 -5.26 8.17 -0.47
N THR A 138 -4.57 9.11 0.18
CA THR A 138 -3.41 9.80 -0.44
C THR A 138 -2.25 8.84 -0.69
N SER A 139 -1.93 7.98 0.29
CA SER A 139 -0.92 6.92 0.12
C SER A 139 -1.34 5.91 -0.94
N SER A 140 -2.62 5.58 -1.06
CA SER A 140 -3.12 4.69 -2.12
C SER A 140 -2.90 5.28 -3.52
N ILE A 141 -3.10 6.58 -3.71
CA ILE A 141 -2.80 7.26 -4.99
C ILE A 141 -1.29 7.20 -5.28
N ALA A 142 -0.44 7.49 -4.30
CA ALA A 142 1.02 7.40 -4.47
C ALA A 142 1.46 5.97 -4.84
N LYS A 143 0.90 4.96 -4.17
CA LYS A 143 1.13 3.55 -4.47
C LYS A 143 0.66 3.17 -5.87
N ALA A 144 -0.47 3.69 -6.35
CA ALA A 144 -0.93 3.46 -7.73
C ALA A 144 0.13 3.90 -8.76
N LEU A 145 0.69 5.10 -8.56
CA LEU A 145 1.72 5.64 -9.45
C LEU A 145 3.00 4.80 -9.40
N ILE A 146 3.44 4.42 -8.20
CA ILE A 146 4.61 3.55 -8.03
C ILE A 146 4.39 2.21 -8.75
N MET A 147 3.23 1.59 -8.58
CA MET A 147 2.90 0.32 -9.25
C MET A 147 2.91 0.43 -10.78
N VAL A 148 2.41 1.54 -11.33
CA VAL A 148 2.49 1.81 -12.78
C VAL A 148 3.95 1.90 -13.22
N VAL A 149 4.79 2.65 -12.50
CA VAL A 149 6.22 2.77 -12.80
C VAL A 149 6.91 1.41 -12.74
N MET A 150 6.62 0.60 -11.72
CA MET A 150 7.17 -0.75 -11.57
C MET A 150 6.82 -1.64 -12.77
N ILE A 151 5.57 -1.60 -13.24
CA ILE A 151 5.12 -2.38 -14.40
C ILE A 151 5.75 -1.86 -15.70
N ILE A 152 5.84 -0.54 -15.90
CA ILE A 152 6.49 0.03 -17.08
C ILE A 152 7.96 -0.36 -17.13
N TRP A 153 8.67 -0.27 -16.00
CA TRP A 153 10.08 -0.67 -15.94
C TRP A 153 10.24 -2.15 -16.27
N PHE A 154 9.40 -3.01 -15.70
CA PHE A 154 9.37 -4.43 -16.06
C PHE A 154 9.19 -4.63 -17.57
N LEU A 155 8.23 -3.95 -18.20
CA LEU A 155 8.01 -4.06 -19.65
C LEU A 155 9.23 -3.58 -20.47
N ILE A 156 9.97 -2.58 -20.00
CA ILE A 156 11.19 -2.10 -20.66
C ILE A 156 12.29 -3.16 -20.58
N ASP A 157 12.56 -3.72 -19.39
CA ASP A 157 13.66 -4.68 -19.15
C ASP A 157 13.46 -6.01 -19.92
N ILE A 158 12.21 -6.41 -20.17
CA ILE A 158 11.92 -7.63 -20.96
C ILE A 158 12.06 -7.42 -22.48
N ILE A 159 11.95 -6.18 -22.97
CA ILE A 159 12.00 -5.86 -24.40
C ILE A 159 13.45 -5.66 -24.85
N ILE A 160 14.25 -4.99 -24.03
CA ILE A 160 15.68 -4.74 -24.28
C ILE A 160 16.47 -6.03 -24.02
#